data_AF-H9W1K2-F1
#
_entry.id   AF-H9W1K2-F1
#
_cell.length_a   1.000
_cell.length_b   1.000
_cell.length_c   1.000
_cell.angle_alpha   90.00
_cell.angle_beta   90.00
_cell.angle_gamma   90.00
#
_symmetry.space_group_name_H-M   'P 1'
#
loop_
_entity.id
_entity.type
_entity.pdbx_description
1 polymer ?
#
loop_
_entity_poly.entity_id
_entity_poly.type
_entity_poly.pdbx_seq_one_letter_code
_entity_poly.pdbx_strand_id
1 'polypeptide(L)'
;SSSFIQTASSANGSASSQPKNVYGGNIFEKLAFPLSRGELWLRSRDPRDNPFVRYNYYSHPLDLERCVNGARMIAKVLNTRSLKKFAYATGSESSNGFHFIGPALPKNTSDDAAMTQFCRDTVNTMWHFHGGCHVGSVVNHKYQVKGVEGLRVVDGS
;
A
#
# COMPACT_ATOMS: atom_id res chain seq x y z
N SER A 1 -9.74 11.06 -6.28
CA SER A 1 -9.46 12.39 -5.70
C SER A 1 -9.31 12.20 -4.20
N SER A 2 -8.09 12.02 -3.71
CA SER A 2 -7.84 11.90 -2.27
C SER A 2 -7.54 13.30 -1.75
N SER A 3 -8.57 13.94 -1.20
CA SER A 3 -8.47 15.20 -0.48
C SER A 3 -7.77 14.96 0.86
N PHE A 4 -6.56 15.49 1.00
CA PHE A 4 -5.95 15.72 2.31
C PHE A 4 -6.77 16.80 3.02
N ILE A 5 -7.53 16.43 4.05
CA ILE A 5 -8.12 17.42 4.97
C ILE A 5 -7.06 17.71 6.02
N GLN A 6 -6.49 18.92 5.97
CA GLN A 6 -5.61 19.45 7.00
C GLN A 6 -6.47 20.25 7.99
N THR A 7 -6.95 19.61 9.06
CA THR A 7 -7.52 20.33 10.21
C THR A 7 -6.38 20.76 11.12
N ALA A 8 -6.03 22.04 11.09
CA ALA A 8 -5.22 22.67 12.13
C ALA A 8 -6.12 22.89 13.37
N SER A 9 -5.93 22.09 14.43
CA SER A 9 -6.49 22.44 15.74
C SER A 9 -5.46 23.25 16.52
N SER A 10 -5.77 24.53 16.76
CA SER A 10 -5.01 25.37 17.68
C SER A 10 -5.27 24.91 19.12
N ALA A 11 -4.30 24.23 19.74
CA ALA A 11 -4.34 23.90 21.15
C ALA A 11 -3.46 24.90 21.93
N ASN A 12 -4.12 25.88 22.55
CA ASN A 12 -3.54 26.67 23.62
C ASN A 12 -3.62 25.82 24.90
N GLY A 13 -2.51 25.25 25.35
CA GLY A 13 -2.46 24.38 26.52
C GLY A 13 -1.05 24.33 27.10
N SER A 14 -0.96 24.55 28.41
CA SER A 14 0.25 24.65 29.23
C SER A 14 1.31 23.59 28.93
N ALA A 15 2.59 24.02 28.97
CA ALA A 15 3.78 23.21 28.74
C ALA A 15 3.86 21.97 29.64
N SER A 16 3.27 20.86 29.21
CA SER A 16 3.63 19.53 29.65
C SER A 16 4.89 19.10 28.90
N SER A 17 5.84 18.51 29.62
CA SER A 17 7.13 18.07 29.11
C SER A 17 6.95 17.16 27.88
N GLN A 18 7.23 17.69 26.70
CA GLN A 18 7.31 16.91 25.46
C GLN A 18 8.31 15.75 25.68
N PRO A 19 7.96 14.50 25.29
CA PRO A 19 8.89 13.39 25.40
C PRO A 19 10.16 13.74 24.62
N LYS A 20 11.31 13.66 25.31
CA LYS A 20 12.59 14.18 24.82
C LYS A 20 13.09 13.52 23.52
N ASN A 21 12.45 12.47 23.02
CA ASN A 21 12.69 11.89 21.69
C ASN A 21 11.39 11.28 21.15
N VAL A 22 10.91 11.75 20.00
CA VAL A 22 9.82 11.12 19.22
C VAL A 22 10.48 10.35 18.08
N TYR A 23 10.25 9.04 18.03
CA TYR A 23 10.72 8.19 16.94
C TYR A 23 9.56 7.88 15.99
N GLY A 24 9.77 8.15 14.70
CA GLY A 24 8.81 7.84 13.63
C GLY A 24 9.45 6.91 12.60
N GLY A 25 8.64 6.05 11.99
CA GLY A 25 9.08 5.12 10.96
C GLY A 25 7.90 4.53 10.20
N ASN A 26 8.18 3.95 9.03
CA ASN A 26 7.21 3.27 8.20
C ASN A 26 7.61 1.81 8.02
N ILE A 27 6.63 0.90 8.06
CA ILE A 27 6.81 -0.50 7.69
C ILE A 27 5.84 -0.76 6.53
N PHE A 28 6.40 -1.09 5.36
CA PHE A 28 5.62 -1.41 4.17
C PHE A 28 5.62 -2.91 3.92
N GLU A 29 4.47 -3.44 3.51
CA GLU A 29 4.34 -4.78 2.95
C GLU A 29 3.96 -4.63 1.48
N LYS A 30 4.71 -5.31 0.61
CA LYS A 30 4.47 -5.34 -0.82
C LYS A 30 4.20 -6.79 -1.22
N LEU A 31 3.04 -7.04 -1.81
CA LEU A 31 2.76 -8.32 -2.43
C LEU A 31 3.70 -8.56 -3.62
N ALA A 32 4.42 -9.68 -3.57
CA ALA A 32 5.19 -10.17 -4.69
C ALA A 32 4.27 -10.84 -5.70
N PHE A 33 4.45 -10.52 -6.98
CA PHE A 33 3.73 -11.13 -8.11
C PHE A 33 2.20 -11.19 -7.87
N PRO A 34 1.52 -10.04 -7.76
CA PRO A 34 0.08 -10.02 -7.55
C PRO A 34 -0.63 -10.73 -8.71
N LEU A 35 -1.65 -11.50 -8.38
CA LEU A 35 -2.46 -12.24 -9.35
C LEU A 35 -3.63 -11.40 -9.87
N SER A 36 -4.11 -10.47 -9.05
CA SER A 36 -5.10 -9.46 -9.42
C SER A 36 -4.58 -8.62 -10.57
N ARG A 37 -5.39 -8.47 -11.61
CA ARG A 37 -5.05 -7.69 -12.80
C ARG A 37 -6.03 -6.57 -13.06
N GLY A 38 -5.48 -5.51 -13.61
CA GLY A 38 -6.19 -4.29 -13.96
C GLY A 38 -6.31 -4.06 -15.46
N GLU A 39 -6.90 -2.91 -15.77
CA GLU A 39 -7.09 -2.41 -17.12
C GLU A 39 -6.77 -0.92 -17.17
N LEU A 40 -6.33 -0.47 -18.35
CA LEU A 40 -6.11 0.91 -18.69
C LEU A 40 -6.87 1.22 -19.98
N TRP A 41 -7.59 2.34 -20.01
CA TRP A 41 -8.26 2.80 -21.23
C TRP A 41 -8.25 4.32 -21.34
N LEU A 42 -8.32 4.80 -22.58
CA LEU A 42 -8.29 6.22 -22.89
C LEU A 42 -9.57 6.90 -22.38
N ARG A 43 -9.40 8.08 -21.79
CA ARG A 43 -10.52 8.96 -21.43
C ARG A 43 -11.00 9.76 -22.62
N SER A 44 -10.06 10.21 -23.45
CA SER A 44 -10.31 11.06 -24.62
C SER A 44 -9.24 10.80 -25.69
N ARG A 45 -9.28 11.58 -26.77
CA ARG A 45 -8.25 11.58 -27.81
C ARG A 45 -7.10 12.56 -27.53
N ASP A 46 -7.20 13.39 -26.48
CA ASP A 46 -6.14 14.32 -26.10
C ASP A 46 -5.06 13.56 -25.31
N PRO A 47 -3.79 13.51 -25.78
CA PRO A 47 -2.74 12.77 -25.09
C PRO A 47 -2.33 13.38 -23.75
N ARG A 48 -2.79 14.60 -23.41
CA ARG A 48 -2.54 15.25 -22.12
C ARG A 48 -3.52 14.80 -21.04
N ASP A 49 -4.62 14.16 -21.43
CA ASP A 49 -5.61 13.65 -20.48
C ASP A 49 -5.11 12.35 -19.86
N ASN A 50 -5.10 12.30 -18.52
CA ASN A 50 -4.76 11.07 -17.82
C ASN A 50 -5.74 9.94 -18.18
N PRO A 51 -5.23 8.74 -18.54
CA PRO A 51 -6.09 7.61 -18.84
C PRO A 51 -6.84 7.15 -17.59
N PHE A 52 -7.90 6.39 -17.80
CA PHE A 52 -8.50 5.62 -16.71
C PHE A 52 -7.63 4.40 -16.43
N VAL A 53 -7.39 4.12 -15.15
CA VAL A 53 -6.67 2.93 -14.69
C VAL A 53 -7.45 2.31 -13.54
N ARG A 54 -7.64 1.00 -13.61
CA ARG A 54 -8.25 0.22 -12.54
C ARG A 54 -7.40 -1.01 -12.27
N TYR A 55 -6.81 -1.12 -11.09
CA TYR A 55 -5.92 -2.24 -10.74
C TYR A 55 -6.63 -3.48 -10.19
N ASN A 56 -7.88 -3.34 -9.73
CA ASN A 56 -8.66 -4.40 -9.09
C ASN A 56 -7.91 -5.08 -7.92
N TYR A 57 -7.33 -4.29 -7.00
CA TYR A 57 -6.62 -4.83 -5.83
C TYR A 57 -7.48 -5.88 -5.09
N TYR A 58 -6.87 -7.03 -4.79
CA TYR A 58 -7.51 -8.17 -4.12
C TYR A 58 -8.73 -8.78 -4.86
N SER A 59 -8.83 -8.57 -6.18
CA SER A 59 -9.81 -9.31 -6.98
C SER A 59 -9.50 -10.80 -7.03
N HIS A 60 -8.22 -11.19 -6.99
CA HIS A 60 -7.81 -12.57 -6.77
C HIS A 60 -7.70 -12.86 -5.27
N PRO A 61 -8.40 -13.88 -4.72
CA PRO A 61 -8.46 -14.11 -3.27
C PRO A 61 -7.10 -14.41 -2.63
N LEU A 62 -6.20 -15.09 -3.35
CA LEU A 62 -4.84 -15.37 -2.86
C LEU A 62 -4.02 -14.10 -2.56
N ASP A 63 -4.25 -12.99 -3.26
CA ASP A 63 -3.55 -11.74 -2.94
C ASP A 63 -3.99 -11.19 -1.59
N LEU A 64 -5.28 -11.32 -1.27
CA LEU A 64 -5.83 -10.89 0.02
C LEU A 64 -5.32 -11.75 1.16
N GLU A 65 -5.29 -13.08 0.96
CA GLU A 65 -4.72 -14.02 1.92
C GLU A 65 -3.24 -13.71 2.20
N ARG A 66 -2.46 -13.41 1.14
CA ARG A 66 -1.05 -13.01 1.29
C ARG A 66 -0.91 -11.71 2.07
N CYS A 67 -1.76 -10.71 1.84
CA CYS A 67 -1.75 -9.48 2.63
C CYS A 67 -2.02 -9.76 4.11
N VAL A 68 -3.02 -10.59 4.41
CA VAL A 68 -3.35 -10.96 5.80
C VAL A 68 -2.13 -11.61 6.48
N ASN A 69 -1.46 -12.53 5.80
CA ASN A 69 -0.23 -13.15 6.30
C ASN A 69 0.93 -12.14 6.47
N GLY A 70 1.08 -11.20 5.55
CA GLY A 70 2.04 -10.09 5.63
C GLY A 70 1.77 -9.17 6.81
N ALA A 71 0.52 -8.77 7.03
CA ALA A 71 0.10 -7.94 8.16
C ALA A 71 0.33 -8.64 9.51
N ARG A 72 0.08 -9.96 9.59
CA ARG A 72 0.46 -10.79 10.75
C ARG A 72 1.96 -10.79 10.99
N MET A 73 2.76 -10.85 9.92
CA MET A 73 4.21 -10.75 10.05
C MET A 73 4.64 -9.37 10.59
N ILE A 74 4.05 -8.28 10.12
CA ILE A 74 4.31 -6.94 10.67
C ILE A 74 3.99 -6.91 12.16
N ALA A 75 2.86 -7.46 12.59
CA ALA A 75 2.51 -7.53 14.01
C ALA A 75 3.56 -8.30 14.84
N LYS A 76 4.08 -9.42 14.31
CA LYS A 76 5.20 -10.16 14.94
C LYS A 76 6.46 -9.31 15.03
N VAL A 77 6.83 -8.60 13.95
CA VAL A 77 8.00 -7.72 13.89
C VAL A 77 7.91 -6.59 14.92
N LEU A 78 6.74 -5.95 15.05
CA LEU A 78 6.47 -4.93 16.07
C LEU A 78 6.61 -5.47 17.50
N ASN A 79 6.38 -6.76 17.71
CA ASN A 79 6.53 -7.38 19.03
C ASN A 79 7.96 -7.86 19.34
N THR A 80 8.92 -7.67 18.44
CA THR A 80 10.32 -8.03 18.70
C THR A 80 10.98 -7.07 19.70
N ARG A 81 11.98 -7.57 20.46
CA ARG A 81 12.80 -6.73 21.37
C ARG A 81 13.40 -5.52 20.66
N SER A 82 13.83 -5.69 19.41
CA SER A 82 14.46 -4.64 18.61
C SER A 82 13.53 -3.48 18.30
N LEU A 83 12.23 -3.72 18.10
CA LEU A 83 11.26 -2.64 17.86
C LEU A 83 10.59 -2.13 19.13
N LYS A 84 10.48 -2.96 20.18
CA LYS A 84 9.90 -2.53 21.47
C LYS A 84 10.66 -1.37 22.13
N LYS A 85 11.94 -1.15 21.82
CA LYS A 85 12.69 0.03 22.27
C LYS A 85 12.13 1.38 21.75
N PHE A 86 11.32 1.34 20.70
CA PHE A 86 10.63 2.51 20.14
C PHE A 86 9.17 2.61 20.57
N ALA A 87 8.68 1.65 21.37
CA ALA A 87 7.34 1.71 21.94
C ALA A 87 7.32 2.70 23.12
N TYR A 88 6.22 3.42 23.28
CA TYR A 88 6.01 4.33 24.39
C TYR A 88 5.73 3.55 25.68
N ALA A 89 6.31 4.02 26.79
CA ALA A 89 6.31 3.30 28.07
C ALA A 89 4.95 3.29 28.80
N THR A 90 3.95 4.08 28.39
CA THR A 90 2.74 4.30 29.19
C THR A 90 1.46 4.52 28.36
N GLY A 91 0.43 3.72 28.66
CA GLY A 91 -0.98 4.15 28.83
C GLY A 91 -1.81 4.67 27.66
N SER A 92 -1.25 5.04 26.52
CA SER A 92 -2.00 5.65 25.42
C SER A 92 -2.51 4.57 24.45
N GLU A 93 -3.80 4.24 24.54
CA GLU A 93 -4.78 3.67 23.56
C GLU A 93 -4.29 2.83 22.35
N SER A 94 -3.08 2.30 22.37
CA SER A 94 -2.41 1.81 21.18
C SER A 94 -2.07 0.33 21.32
N SER A 95 -2.28 -0.41 20.24
CA SER A 95 -1.89 -1.82 20.16
C SER A 95 -0.37 -1.91 20.34
N ASN A 96 0.07 -2.62 21.38
CA ASN A 96 1.49 -2.93 21.65
C ASN A 96 2.42 -1.75 22.01
N GLY A 97 1.90 -0.57 22.33
CA GLY A 97 2.68 0.60 22.76
C GLY A 97 3.22 1.47 21.63
N PHE A 98 2.75 1.29 20.38
CA PHE A 98 3.12 2.13 19.24
C PHE A 98 1.99 3.06 18.85
N HIS A 99 2.25 4.36 18.71
CA HIS A 99 1.28 5.28 18.14
C HIS A 99 1.25 5.12 16.61
N PHE A 100 0.11 4.67 16.06
CA PHE A 100 -0.08 4.52 14.61
C PHE A 100 -0.63 5.81 14.01
N ILE A 101 -0.03 6.27 12.91
CA ILE A 101 -0.59 7.33 12.07
C ILE A 101 -1.46 6.64 11.01
N GLY A 102 -2.78 6.78 11.13
CA GLY A 102 -3.76 6.05 10.31
C GLY A 102 -4.31 4.80 11.01
N PRO A 103 -5.00 3.90 10.27
CA PRO A 103 -5.58 2.70 10.85
C PRO A 103 -4.53 1.82 11.52
N ALA A 104 -4.75 1.46 12.78
CA ALA A 104 -3.88 0.55 13.51
C ALA A 104 -4.16 -0.91 13.14
N LEU A 105 -3.12 -1.75 13.22
CA LEU A 105 -3.29 -3.21 13.08
C LEU A 105 -4.30 -3.74 14.11
N PRO A 106 -5.17 -4.70 13.72
CA PRO A 106 -6.08 -5.35 14.65
C PRO A 106 -5.34 -5.94 15.86
N LYS A 107 -5.90 -5.74 17.06
CA LYS A 107 -5.31 -6.26 18.31
C LYS A 107 -5.27 -7.79 18.33
N ASN A 108 -6.36 -8.44 17.91
CA ASN A 108 -6.43 -9.88 17.75
C ASN A 108 -6.00 -10.27 16.33
N THR A 109 -4.72 -10.59 16.13
CA THR A 109 -4.21 -10.99 14.81
C THR A 109 -4.72 -12.34 14.32
N SER A 110 -5.36 -13.13 15.18
CA SER A 110 -6.00 -14.39 14.82
C SER A 110 -7.42 -14.22 14.27
N ASP A 111 -7.98 -13.01 14.33
CA ASP A 111 -9.27 -12.69 13.72
C ASP A 111 -9.11 -12.46 12.21
N ASP A 112 -9.38 -13.49 11.41
CA ASP A 112 -9.25 -13.40 9.95
C ASP A 112 -10.13 -12.31 9.33
N ALA A 113 -11.34 -12.07 9.87
CA ALA A 113 -12.26 -11.08 9.32
C ALA A 113 -11.74 -9.66 9.55
N ALA A 114 -11.29 -9.36 10.77
CA ALA A 114 -10.70 -8.06 11.10
C ALA A 114 -9.41 -7.81 10.32
N MET A 115 -8.54 -8.83 10.18
CA MET A 115 -7.31 -8.71 9.40
C MET A 115 -7.58 -8.53 7.90
N THR A 116 -8.59 -9.23 7.37
CA THR A 116 -9.01 -9.09 5.97
C THR A 116 -9.53 -7.68 5.70
N GLN A 117 -10.38 -7.18 6.60
CA GLN A 117 -10.94 -5.82 6.47
C GLN A 117 -9.83 -4.77 6.55
N PHE A 118 -8.88 -4.92 7.48
CA PHE A 118 -7.70 -4.06 7.55
C PHE A 118 -6.95 -4.00 6.21
N CYS A 119 -6.62 -5.15 5.60
CA CYS A 119 -5.98 -5.19 4.29
C CYS A 119 -6.76 -4.42 3.22
N ARG A 120 -8.10 -4.58 3.16
CA ARG A 120 -8.94 -3.88 2.18
C ARG A 120 -8.97 -2.36 2.40
N ASP A 121 -9.02 -1.92 3.66
CA ASP A 121 -9.15 -0.51 4.00
C ASP A 121 -7.82 0.24 3.89
N THR A 122 -6.69 -0.44 4.06
CA THR A 122 -5.37 0.19 4.08
C THR A 122 -4.55 -0.04 2.82
N VAL A 123 -5.05 -0.80 1.84
CA VAL A 123 -4.31 -1.06 0.61
C VAL A 123 -3.96 0.22 -0.11
N ASN A 124 -2.72 0.29 -0.56
CA ASN A 124 -2.22 1.41 -1.33
C ASN A 124 -1.26 0.91 -2.41
N THR A 125 -0.92 1.79 -3.35
CA THR A 125 0.08 1.51 -4.36
C THR A 125 1.48 1.52 -3.75
N MET A 126 2.33 0.61 -4.21
CA MET A 126 3.78 0.66 -4.01
C MET A 126 4.51 1.27 -5.22
N TRP A 127 3.79 2.01 -6.08
CA TRP A 127 4.25 2.68 -7.29
C TRP A 127 4.99 1.80 -8.32
N HIS A 128 4.93 0.48 -8.16
CA HIS A 128 5.55 -0.52 -9.05
C HIS A 128 4.52 -1.17 -9.99
N PHE A 129 3.61 -0.38 -10.54
CA PHE A 129 2.68 -0.85 -11.57
C PHE A 129 3.45 -1.14 -12.87
N HIS A 130 3.01 -2.17 -13.58
CA HIS A 130 3.61 -2.66 -14.81
C HIS A 130 2.56 -3.39 -15.64
N GLY A 131 2.87 -3.70 -16.89
CA GLY A 131 1.95 -4.36 -17.81
C GLY A 131 1.16 -3.38 -18.69
N GLY A 132 0.31 -3.95 -19.54
CA GLY A 132 -0.49 -3.22 -20.55
C GLY A 132 -0.02 -3.50 -21.98
N CYS A 133 1.27 -3.75 -22.19
CA CYS A 133 1.93 -4.03 -23.47
C CYS A 133 2.76 -5.33 -23.44
N HIS A 134 2.23 -6.37 -22.80
CA HIS A 134 2.96 -7.61 -22.54
C HIS A 134 3.57 -8.26 -23.79
N VAL A 135 4.82 -8.74 -23.65
CA VAL A 135 5.48 -9.64 -24.60
C VAL A 135 4.64 -10.90 -24.81
N GLY A 136 4.50 -11.33 -26.07
CA GLY A 136 3.65 -12.46 -26.45
C GLY A 136 2.18 -12.10 -26.63
N SER A 137 1.72 -10.95 -26.12
CA SER A 137 0.38 -10.42 -26.33
C SER A 137 0.37 -9.27 -27.33
N VAL A 138 0.98 -8.13 -26.98
CA VAL A 138 1.01 -6.90 -27.79
C VAL A 138 2.28 -6.79 -28.62
N VAL A 139 3.43 -7.07 -28.01
CA VAL A 139 4.73 -7.10 -28.69
C VAL A 139 5.26 -8.53 -28.83
N ASN A 140 6.14 -8.78 -29.80
CA ASN A 140 6.86 -10.06 -29.92
C ASN A 140 8.11 -10.10 -29.00
N HIS A 141 8.86 -11.21 -29.00
CA HIS A 141 10.09 -11.37 -28.20
C HIS A 141 11.26 -10.46 -28.63
N LYS A 142 11.10 -9.70 -29.71
CA LYS A 142 12.02 -8.63 -30.12
C LYS A 142 11.46 -7.24 -29.77
N TYR A 143 10.42 -7.17 -28.94
CA TYR A 143 9.73 -5.95 -28.51
C TYR A 143 9.08 -5.16 -29.66
N GLN A 144 8.80 -5.80 -30.79
CA GLN A 144 8.13 -5.18 -31.93
C GLN A 144 6.62 -5.30 -31.78
N VAL A 145 5.89 -4.22 -32.02
CA VAL A 145 4.43 -4.21 -31.98
C VAL A 145 3.89 -5.11 -33.09
N LYS A 146 3.03 -6.06 -32.73
CA LYS A 146 2.49 -7.02 -33.70
C LYS A 146 1.64 -6.30 -34.75
N GLY A 147 1.88 -6.61 -36.03
CA GLY A 147 1.13 -6.02 -37.15
C GLY A 147 1.53 -4.58 -37.52
N VAL A 148 2.55 -4.01 -36.87
CA VAL A 148 3.05 -2.65 -37.17
C VAL A 148 4.54 -2.71 -37.50
N GLU A 149 4.92 -2.21 -38.67
CA GLU A 149 6.31 -2.13 -39.08
C GLU A 149 7.02 -0.94 -38.44
N GLY A 150 8.31 -1.09 -38.13
CA GLY A 150 9.14 0.00 -37.60
C GLY A 150 8.84 0.45 -36.16
N LEU A 151 7.90 -0.18 -35.44
CA LEU A 151 7.48 0.24 -34.09
C LEU A 151 7.87 -0.78 -33.00
N ARG A 152 8.40 -0.27 -31.87
CA ARG A 152 8.73 -1.04 -30.67
C ARG A 152 8.27 -0.33 -29.40
N VAL A 153 8.09 -1.07 -28.31
CA VAL A 153 7.81 -0.55 -26.97
C VAL A 153 8.84 -1.11 -26.00
N VAL A 154 9.51 -0.25 -25.23
CA VAL A 154 10.57 -0.63 -24.27
C VAL A 154 10.45 0.24 -23.01
N ASP A 155 9.60 -0.20 -22.09
CA ASP A 155 9.43 0.34 -20.73
C ASP A 155 8.86 -0.76 -19.82
N GLY A 156 8.24 -0.41 -18.68
CA GLY A 156 7.61 -1.37 -17.76
C GLY A 156 6.22 -1.88 -18.16
N SER A 157 5.72 -1.55 -19.37
CA SER A 157 4.43 -2.02 -19.86
C SER A 157 4.42 -3.47 -20.36
#